data_AF-G9KDN5-F1
#
_entry.id   AF-G9KDN5-F1
#
_cell.length_a   1.000
_cell.length_b   1.000
_cell.length_c   1.000
_cell.angle_alpha   90.00
_cell.angle_beta   90.00
_cell.angle_gamma   90.00
#
_symmetry.space_group_name_H-M   'P 1'
#
loop_
_entity.id
_entity.type
_entity.pdbx_description
1 polymer ?
#
loop_
_entity_poly.entity_id
_entity_poly.type
_entity_poly.pdbx_seq_one_letter_code
_entity_poly.pdbx_strand_id
1 'polypeptide(L)'
;GCTEHICMGSIMLPSQQIRRPEDVRTKEQLFPLAKEFIDQYYSSIKRFGSKAHTERLEEVNKEIETTGTYQLKDTELIYGAKHAWRNASRCVGRIQWSKLQVFDARDCTTAHGMFNYICNHIKYATNKGNLRSAITIFPQRTDGKHDFRVWNSQLIRYAGYKQPDGSILGDPANVEFTEICVQQGWKPPRG
;
A
#
# COMPACT_ATOMS: atom_id res chain seq x y z
N GLY A 1 2.02 -15.10 -14.72
CA GLY A 1 0.90 -14.66 -15.56
C GLY A 1 0.95 -15.40 -16.86
N CYS A 2 2.04 -15.24 -17.62
CA CYS A 2 2.34 -16.06 -18.77
C CYS A 2 2.51 -17.55 -18.41
N THR A 3 2.24 -18.42 -19.36
CA THR A 3 2.64 -19.84 -19.35
C THR A 3 3.73 -20.05 -20.41
N GLU A 4 4.27 -21.26 -20.51
CA GLU A 4 5.22 -21.62 -21.57
C GLU A 4 4.67 -21.36 -22.99
N HIS A 5 3.36 -21.50 -23.17
CA HIS A 5 2.72 -21.39 -24.48
C HIS A 5 1.97 -20.08 -24.71
N ILE A 6 1.70 -19.29 -23.66
CA ILE A 6 0.86 -18.09 -23.75
C ILE A 6 1.52 -16.91 -23.02
N CYS A 7 1.78 -15.84 -23.77
CA CYS A 7 2.19 -14.56 -23.20
C CYS A 7 0.97 -13.72 -22.78
N MET A 8 0.91 -13.35 -21.51
CA MET A 8 -0.11 -12.45 -20.95
C MET A 8 0.47 -11.06 -20.63
N GLY A 9 1.56 -10.66 -21.30
CA GLY A 9 2.31 -9.44 -20.98
C GLY A 9 1.52 -8.13 -21.19
N SER A 10 0.55 -8.13 -22.10
CA SER A 10 -0.31 -6.97 -22.40
C SER A 10 -1.56 -6.86 -21.53
N ILE A 11 -1.85 -7.85 -20.67
CA ILE A 11 -2.99 -7.80 -19.78
C ILE A 11 -2.76 -6.73 -18.70
N MET A 12 -3.66 -5.75 -18.61
CA MET A 12 -3.50 -4.62 -17.69
C MET A 12 -3.53 -5.06 -16.22
N LEU A 13 -4.48 -5.91 -15.82
CA LEU A 13 -4.67 -6.34 -14.43
C LEU A 13 -4.72 -7.87 -14.34
N PRO A 14 -3.57 -8.56 -14.46
CA PRO A 14 -3.52 -10.01 -14.32
C PRO A 14 -3.75 -10.41 -12.85
N SER A 15 -4.47 -11.51 -12.62
CA SER A 15 -4.84 -11.96 -11.27
C SER A 15 -3.65 -12.18 -10.33
N GLN A 16 -2.48 -12.55 -10.85
CA GLN A 16 -1.27 -12.75 -10.04
C GLN A 16 -0.73 -11.44 -9.42
N GLN A 17 -1.06 -10.28 -9.99
CA GLN A 17 -0.73 -8.95 -9.45
C GLN A 17 -1.80 -8.41 -8.49
N ILE A 18 -2.94 -9.09 -8.38
CA ILE A 18 -4.02 -8.74 -7.46
C ILE A 18 -3.85 -9.54 -6.16
N ARG A 19 -4.24 -8.92 -5.05
CA ARG A 19 -4.36 -9.57 -3.74
C ARG A 19 -5.79 -9.40 -3.27
N ARG A 20 -6.51 -10.51 -3.07
CA ARG A 20 -7.92 -10.44 -2.70
C ARG A 20 -8.07 -10.29 -1.19
N PRO A 21 -9.22 -9.76 -0.70
CA PRO A 21 -9.52 -9.67 0.72
C PRO A 21 -9.38 -11.01 1.45
N GLU A 22 -9.85 -12.08 0.83
CA GLU A 22 -9.87 -13.45 1.36
C GLU A 22 -8.51 -14.17 1.36
N ASP A 23 -7.50 -13.65 0.66
CA ASP A 23 -6.18 -14.26 0.57
C ASP A 23 -5.31 -13.98 1.82
N VAL A 24 -5.89 -14.09 3.02
CA VAL A 24 -5.20 -13.94 4.30
C VAL A 24 -4.31 -15.17 4.53
N ARG A 25 -3.06 -14.94 4.92
CA ARG A 25 -2.08 -16.02 5.09
C ARG A 25 -2.31 -16.77 6.40
N THR A 26 -2.23 -18.09 6.34
CA THR A 26 -2.19 -18.93 7.55
C THR A 26 -0.81 -18.84 8.20
N LYS A 27 -0.69 -19.30 9.46
CA LYS A 27 0.58 -19.31 10.20
C LYS A 27 1.68 -20.05 9.44
N GLU A 28 1.34 -21.20 8.86
CA GLU A 28 2.24 -22.09 8.13
C GLU A 28 2.76 -21.44 6.85
N GLN A 29 1.95 -20.60 6.20
CA GLN A 29 2.35 -19.84 5.03
C GLN A 29 3.11 -18.57 5.39
N LEU A 30 2.83 -17.97 6.54
CA LEU A 30 3.37 -16.67 6.94
C LEU A 30 4.83 -16.75 7.37
N PHE A 31 5.22 -17.76 8.16
CA PHE A 31 6.58 -17.85 8.68
C PHE A 31 7.66 -17.93 7.57
N PRO A 32 7.54 -18.77 6.52
CA PRO A 32 8.52 -18.79 5.43
C PRO A 32 8.68 -17.43 4.75
N LEU A 33 7.58 -16.70 4.54
CA LEU A 33 7.58 -15.37 3.93
C LEU A 33 8.23 -14.33 4.85
N ALA A 34 7.93 -14.38 6.15
CA ALA A 34 8.52 -13.50 7.14
C ALA A 34 10.03 -13.74 7.24
N LYS A 35 10.46 -15.01 7.28
CA LYS A 35 11.88 -15.39 7.27
C LYS A 35 12.59 -14.86 6.03
N GLU A 36 12.05 -15.06 4.84
CA GLU A 36 12.64 -14.55 3.59
C GLU A 36 12.84 -13.03 3.64
N PHE A 37 11.84 -12.29 4.11
CA PHE A 37 11.93 -10.85 4.26
C PHE A 37 12.98 -10.41 5.29
N ILE A 38 13.03 -11.07 6.46
CA ILE A 38 14.02 -10.77 7.51
C ILE A 38 15.44 -11.09 7.03
N ASP A 39 15.64 -12.23 6.38
CA ASP A 39 16.92 -12.61 5.75
C ASP A 39 17.37 -11.53 4.74
N GLN A 40 16.43 -11.04 3.91
CA GLN A 40 16.69 -9.98 2.93
C GLN A 40 17.09 -8.66 3.60
N TYR A 41 16.35 -8.26 4.65
CA TYR A 41 16.63 -7.05 5.42
C TYR A 41 18.03 -7.11 6.05
N TYR A 42 18.34 -8.18 6.79
CA TYR A 42 19.64 -8.32 7.45
C TYR A 42 20.81 -8.47 6.48
N SER A 43 20.58 -9.07 5.31
CA SER A 43 21.57 -9.08 4.22
C SER A 43 21.86 -7.65 3.73
N SER A 44 20.82 -6.82 3.58
CA SER A 44 20.97 -5.45 3.09
C SER A 44 21.80 -4.54 4.00
N ILE A 45 21.74 -4.77 5.31
CA ILE A 45 22.52 -4.03 6.32
C ILE A 45 23.85 -4.72 6.66
N LYS A 46 24.26 -5.74 5.87
CA LYS A 46 25.50 -6.52 6.06
C LYS A 46 25.60 -7.18 7.44
N ARG A 47 24.48 -7.65 7.99
CA ARG A 47 24.38 -8.33 9.30
C ARG A 47 23.72 -9.71 9.21
N PHE A 48 23.68 -10.30 8.02
CA PHE A 48 23.20 -11.67 7.84
C PHE A 48 24.01 -12.65 8.71
N GLY A 49 23.30 -13.57 9.36
CA GLY A 49 23.89 -14.54 10.30
C GLY A 49 24.37 -13.98 11.64
N SER A 50 24.23 -12.67 11.90
CA SER A 50 24.61 -12.08 13.19
C SER A 50 23.65 -12.49 14.32
N LYS A 51 24.07 -12.32 15.58
CA LYS A 51 23.21 -12.58 16.76
C LYS A 51 21.86 -11.83 16.69
N ALA A 52 21.89 -10.56 16.29
CA ALA A 52 20.67 -9.76 16.13
C ALA A 52 19.76 -10.28 15.01
N HIS A 53 20.31 -10.97 13.99
CA HIS A 53 19.53 -11.61 12.93
C HIS A 53 18.81 -12.84 13.44
N THR A 54 19.53 -13.73 14.12
CA THR A 54 18.96 -14.98 14.66
C THR A 54 17.92 -14.69 15.73
N GLU A 55 18.17 -13.73 16.62
CA GLU A 55 17.21 -13.30 17.65
C GLU A 55 15.93 -12.73 17.03
N ARG A 56 16.05 -11.95 15.95
CA ARG A 56 14.86 -11.40 15.26
C ARG A 56 14.05 -12.49 14.58
N LEU A 57 14.69 -13.48 13.97
CA LEU A 57 13.98 -14.62 13.38
C LEU A 57 13.22 -15.42 14.44
N GLU A 58 13.82 -15.65 15.60
CA GLU A 58 13.17 -16.33 16.72
C GLU A 58 11.99 -15.51 17.28
N GLU A 59 12.18 -14.21 17.47
CA GLU A 59 11.14 -13.26 17.89
C GLU A 59 9.93 -13.33 16.94
N VAL A 60 10.16 -13.22 15.63
CA VAL A 60 9.11 -13.27 14.61
C VAL A 60 8.42 -14.64 14.57
N ASN A 61 9.18 -15.73 14.68
CA ASN A 61 8.58 -17.07 14.72
C ASN A 61 7.61 -17.19 15.89
N LYS A 62 8.07 -16.81 17.09
CA LYS A 62 7.27 -16.88 18.31
C LYS A 62 6.04 -15.98 18.25
N GLU A 63 6.15 -14.78 17.69
CA GLU A 63 5.02 -13.87 17.53
C GLU A 63 3.95 -14.45 16.59
N ILE A 64 4.36 -15.06 15.46
CA ILE A 64 3.44 -15.73 14.52
C ILE A 64 2.77 -16.94 15.18
N GLU A 65 3.52 -17.77 15.90
CA GLU A 65 2.99 -18.93 16.59
C GLU A 65 1.94 -18.55 17.64
N THR A 66 2.22 -17.50 18.42
CA THR A 66 1.36 -17.08 19.53
C THR A 66 0.17 -16.23 19.10
N THR A 67 0.37 -15.27 18.19
CA THR A 67 -0.66 -14.27 17.82
C THR A 67 -1.29 -14.52 16.45
N GLY A 68 -0.68 -15.34 15.59
CA GLY A 68 -1.10 -15.53 14.20
C GLY A 68 -0.54 -14.51 13.22
N THR A 69 0.19 -13.50 13.69
CA THR A 69 0.83 -12.49 12.85
C THR A 69 2.12 -11.99 13.51
N TYR A 70 2.75 -10.97 12.95
CA TYR A 70 3.86 -10.28 13.59
C TYR A 70 3.89 -8.80 13.22
N GLN A 71 4.58 -8.00 14.02
CA GLN A 71 4.81 -6.59 13.74
C GLN A 71 6.22 -6.34 13.21
N LEU A 72 6.30 -5.55 12.13
CA LEU A 72 7.57 -5.05 11.63
C LEU A 72 8.15 -3.99 12.57
N LYS A 73 9.47 -3.96 12.71
CA LYS A 73 10.18 -2.83 13.30
C LYS A 73 10.17 -1.65 12.34
N ASP A 74 10.32 -0.43 12.83
CA ASP A 74 10.26 0.78 12.00
C ASP A 74 11.30 0.75 10.86
N THR A 75 12.50 0.25 11.14
CA THR A 75 13.57 0.08 10.16
C THR A 75 13.21 -0.93 9.07
N GLU A 76 12.51 -2.01 9.44
CA GLU A 76 12.03 -3.04 8.53
C GLU A 76 10.88 -2.49 7.67
N LEU A 77 9.96 -1.72 8.25
CA LEU A 77 8.87 -1.05 7.53
C LEU A 77 9.41 -0.09 6.46
N ILE A 78 10.38 0.74 6.84
CA ILE A 78 11.05 1.67 5.91
C ILE A 78 11.75 0.91 4.78
N TYR A 79 12.46 -0.16 5.14
CA TYR A 79 13.14 -1.03 4.16
C TYR A 79 12.14 -1.65 3.17
N GLY A 80 11.07 -2.24 3.68
CA GLY A 80 10.03 -2.91 2.90
C GLY A 80 9.33 -1.94 1.94
N ALA A 81 8.96 -0.75 2.40
CA ALA A 81 8.34 0.28 1.56
C ALA A 81 9.24 0.70 0.40
N LYS A 82 10.53 0.96 0.67
CA LYS A 82 11.51 1.32 -0.36
C LYS A 82 11.76 0.20 -1.35
N HIS A 83 11.86 -1.05 -0.86
CA HIS A 83 12.07 -2.21 -1.73
C HIS A 83 10.84 -2.54 -2.57
N ALA A 84 9.62 -2.36 -2.04
CA ALA A 84 8.40 -2.50 -2.82
C ALA A 84 8.38 -1.52 -4.00
N TRP A 85 8.76 -0.25 -3.79
CA TRP A 85 8.88 0.71 -4.89
C TRP A 85 10.00 0.32 -5.87
N ARG A 86 11.18 -0.07 -5.38
CA ARG A 86 12.28 -0.58 -6.23
C ARG A 86 11.85 -1.76 -7.11
N ASN A 87 10.97 -2.62 -6.60
CA ASN A 87 10.51 -3.82 -7.27
C ASN A 87 9.25 -3.59 -8.13
N ALA A 88 8.68 -2.39 -8.14
CA ALA A 88 7.52 -2.05 -8.97
C ALA A 88 7.91 -1.94 -10.45
N SER A 89 7.87 -3.06 -11.18
CA SER A 89 8.33 -3.17 -12.57
C SER A 89 7.69 -2.17 -13.54
N ARG A 90 6.45 -1.74 -13.25
CA ARG A 90 5.70 -0.75 -14.03
C ARG A 90 6.04 0.72 -13.71
N CYS A 91 6.90 0.98 -12.72
CA CYS A 91 7.32 2.34 -12.37
C CYS A 91 8.62 2.71 -13.09
N VAL A 92 8.57 3.74 -13.94
CA VAL A 92 9.77 4.26 -14.62
C VAL A 92 10.67 5.08 -13.69
N GLY A 93 10.10 5.76 -12.69
CA GLY A 93 10.80 6.64 -11.75
C GLY A 93 11.60 5.94 -10.65
N ARG A 94 11.93 4.65 -10.81
CA ARG A 94 12.55 3.83 -9.76
C ARG A 94 13.96 4.26 -9.39
N ILE A 95 14.64 5.12 -10.16
CA ILE A 95 15.96 5.65 -9.76
C ILE A 95 15.92 6.38 -8.40
N GLN A 96 14.77 6.92 -8.00
CA GLN A 96 14.57 7.64 -6.73
C GLN A 96 14.19 6.72 -5.56
N TRP A 97 14.15 5.39 -5.73
CA TRP A 97 13.55 4.44 -4.78
C TRP A 97 14.07 4.57 -3.33
N SER A 98 15.33 4.93 -3.15
CA SER A 98 15.96 5.06 -1.83
C SER A 98 15.57 6.36 -1.10
N LYS A 99 15.10 7.37 -1.84
CA LYS A 99 14.65 8.68 -1.35
C LYS A 99 13.12 8.72 -1.24
N LEU A 100 12.61 7.95 -0.27
CA LEU A 100 11.20 7.87 0.08
C LEU A 100 11.02 8.23 1.55
N GLN A 101 10.17 9.21 1.84
CA GLN A 101 9.70 9.46 3.21
C GLN A 101 8.64 8.44 3.57
N VAL A 102 8.77 7.82 4.75
CA VAL A 102 7.77 6.89 5.28
C VAL A 102 7.13 7.56 6.48
N PHE A 103 5.80 7.62 6.47
CA PHE A 103 4.98 7.98 7.62
C PHE A 103 4.35 6.72 8.17
N ASP A 104 4.74 6.36 9.38
CA ASP A 104 4.12 5.26 10.11
C ASP A 104 2.80 5.74 10.73
N ALA A 105 1.70 5.16 10.28
CA ALA A 105 0.35 5.42 10.78
C ALA A 105 -0.31 4.11 11.23
N ARG A 106 0.50 3.10 11.63
CA ARG A 106 0.00 1.80 12.12
C ARG A 106 -0.72 1.90 13.45
N ASP A 107 -0.62 3.04 14.14
CA ASP A 107 -1.37 3.38 15.35
C ASP A 107 -2.78 3.98 15.08
N CYS A 108 -3.10 4.24 13.80
CA CYS A 108 -4.37 4.87 13.43
C CYS A 108 -5.56 3.94 13.68
N THR A 109 -6.62 4.45 14.30
CA THR A 109 -7.81 3.66 14.65
C THR A 109 -9.12 4.19 14.05
N THR A 110 -9.12 5.37 13.43
CA THR A 110 -10.35 6.04 12.98
C THR A 110 -10.21 6.71 11.62
N ALA A 111 -11.32 6.90 10.93
CA ALA A 111 -11.35 7.63 9.66
C ALA A 111 -10.87 9.09 9.79
N HIS A 112 -11.17 9.77 10.90
CA HIS A 112 -10.65 11.11 11.19
C HIS A 112 -9.13 11.11 11.36
N GLY A 113 -8.58 10.08 12.03
CA GLY A 113 -7.13 9.87 12.10
C GLY A 113 -6.52 9.68 10.72
N MET A 114 -7.14 8.84 9.87
CA MET A 114 -6.69 8.64 8.50
C MET A 114 -6.68 9.94 7.70
N PHE A 115 -7.75 10.74 7.80
CA PHE A 115 -7.83 12.04 7.16
C PHE A 115 -6.67 12.96 7.56
N ASN A 116 -6.38 13.06 8.87
CA ASN A 116 -5.26 13.87 9.36
C ASN A 116 -3.91 13.39 8.82
N TYR A 117 -3.68 12.08 8.83
CA TYR A 117 -2.46 11.48 8.26
C TYR A 117 -2.32 11.77 6.76
N ILE A 118 -3.41 11.69 6.00
CA ILE A 118 -3.43 11.99 4.56
C ILE A 118 -3.19 13.49 4.31
N CYS A 119 -3.80 14.40 5.08
CA CYS A 119 -3.54 15.83 4.95
C CYS A 119 -2.07 16.18 5.22
N ASN A 120 -1.48 15.59 6.26
CA ASN A 120 -0.06 15.77 6.58
C ASN A 120 0.83 15.22 5.46
N HIS A 121 0.49 14.06 4.91
CA HIS A 121 1.16 13.48 3.75
C HIS A 121 1.13 14.44 2.56
N ILE A 122 -0.05 14.93 2.16
CA ILE A 122 -0.19 15.83 1.01
C ILE A 122 0.62 17.11 1.23
N LYS A 123 0.50 17.74 2.40
CA LYS A 123 1.28 18.94 2.73
C LYS A 123 2.78 18.69 2.62
N TYR A 124 3.25 17.55 3.13
CA TYR A 124 4.65 17.17 3.03
C TYR A 124 5.08 16.91 1.57
N ALA A 125 4.30 16.13 0.83
CA ALA A 125 4.64 15.68 -0.51
C ALA A 125 4.57 16.82 -1.53
N THR A 126 3.61 17.73 -1.41
CA THR A 126 3.47 18.89 -2.29
C THR A 126 4.58 19.91 -2.09
N ASN A 127 5.00 20.16 -0.83
CA ASN A 127 6.16 21.00 -0.49
C ASN A 127 6.28 22.29 -1.33
N LYS A 128 5.17 23.04 -1.44
CA LYS A 128 5.09 24.30 -2.22
C LYS A 128 5.58 24.17 -3.67
N GLY A 129 5.38 23.02 -4.30
CA GLY A 129 5.78 22.72 -5.68
C GLY A 129 7.09 21.94 -5.81
N ASN A 130 7.94 21.88 -4.78
CA ASN A 130 9.16 21.07 -4.81
C ASN A 130 8.88 19.64 -4.30
N LEU A 131 8.23 18.85 -5.14
CA LEU A 131 7.62 17.57 -4.75
C LEU A 131 8.59 16.61 -4.06
N ARG A 132 8.08 15.92 -3.03
CA ARG A 132 8.81 14.88 -2.28
C ARG A 132 8.04 13.58 -2.28
N SER A 133 8.69 12.49 -2.66
CA SER A 133 8.11 11.15 -2.58
C SER A 133 7.87 10.75 -1.12
N ALA A 134 6.63 10.39 -0.80
CA ALA A 134 6.24 9.90 0.50
C ALA A 134 5.28 8.70 0.38
N ILE A 135 5.20 7.90 1.43
CA ILE A 135 4.18 6.88 1.64
C ILE A 135 3.69 6.96 3.09
N THR A 136 2.38 6.80 3.29
CA THR A 136 1.78 6.65 4.62
C THR A 136 1.25 5.24 4.75
N ILE A 137 1.67 4.53 5.80
CA ILE A 137 1.34 3.11 6.00
C ILE A 137 0.39 3.00 7.18
N PHE A 138 -0.86 2.66 6.89
CA PHE A 138 -1.92 2.39 7.86
C PHE A 138 -1.81 0.96 8.44
N PRO A 139 -2.60 0.62 9.46
CA PRO A 139 -2.56 -0.70 10.08
C PRO A 139 -2.68 -1.83 9.05
N GLN A 140 -1.89 -2.89 9.25
CA GLN A 140 -1.94 -4.07 8.39
C GLN A 140 -3.26 -4.82 8.55
N ARG A 141 -3.67 -5.54 7.51
CA ARG A 141 -4.83 -6.43 7.58
C ARG A 141 -4.65 -7.47 8.68
N THR A 142 -5.74 -7.74 9.40
CA THR A 142 -5.83 -8.81 10.40
C THR A 142 -6.69 -9.96 9.87
N ASP A 143 -7.99 -9.96 10.15
CA ASP A 143 -8.97 -10.98 9.78
C ASP A 143 -9.69 -10.70 8.44
N GLY A 144 -9.30 -9.63 7.75
CA GLY A 144 -9.93 -9.16 6.50
C GLY A 144 -11.26 -8.43 6.69
N LYS A 145 -11.73 -8.25 7.94
CA LYS A 145 -12.96 -7.53 8.27
C LYS A 145 -12.72 -6.13 8.81
N HIS A 146 -11.49 -5.87 9.28
CA HIS A 146 -11.07 -4.60 9.89
C HIS A 146 -10.07 -3.84 9.01
N ASP A 147 -10.23 -3.94 7.69
CA ASP A 147 -9.31 -3.33 6.73
C ASP A 147 -9.37 -1.80 6.75
N PHE A 148 -8.19 -1.17 6.79
CA PHE A 148 -8.02 0.25 6.52
C PHE A 148 -7.92 0.47 5.01
N ARG A 149 -8.87 1.20 4.42
CA ARG A 149 -8.92 1.44 2.98
C ARG A 149 -9.23 2.89 2.66
N VAL A 150 -8.47 3.45 1.72
CA VAL A 150 -8.85 4.66 0.97
C VAL A 150 -9.53 4.18 -0.30
N TRP A 151 -10.79 4.56 -0.52
CA TRP A 151 -11.57 4.09 -1.67
C TRP A 151 -11.18 4.84 -2.96
N ASN A 152 -10.73 6.08 -2.82
CA ASN A 152 -10.24 6.88 -3.93
C ASN A 152 -9.05 6.18 -4.63
N SER A 153 -9.03 6.19 -5.95
CA SER A 153 -7.92 5.62 -6.73
C SER A 153 -6.62 6.41 -6.64
N GLN A 154 -6.71 7.72 -6.39
CA GLN A 154 -5.60 8.61 -6.03
C GLN A 154 -6.09 9.63 -4.99
N LEU A 155 -5.19 10.21 -4.19
CA LEU A 155 -5.56 11.15 -3.12
C LEU A 155 -6.21 12.43 -3.65
N ILE A 156 -5.82 12.88 -4.84
CA ILE A 156 -6.36 14.08 -5.50
C ILE A 156 -6.77 13.67 -6.92
N ARG A 157 -8.06 13.79 -7.24
CA ARG A 157 -8.62 13.64 -8.59
C ARG A 157 -9.82 14.56 -8.77
N TYR A 158 -10.12 14.90 -10.02
CA TYR A 158 -11.34 15.61 -10.39
C TYR A 158 -12.54 14.67 -10.49
N ALA A 159 -13.73 15.20 -10.20
CA ALA A 159 -15.00 14.49 -10.31
C ALA A 159 -15.44 14.34 -11.77
N GLY A 160 -16.39 13.43 -12.02
CA GLY A 160 -17.08 13.26 -13.29
C GLY A 160 -18.59 13.20 -13.10
N TYR A 161 -19.35 13.92 -13.92
CA TYR A 161 -20.82 14.00 -13.81
C TYR A 161 -21.48 13.72 -15.14
N LYS A 162 -22.30 12.66 -15.18
CA LYS A 162 -23.17 12.39 -16.33
C LYS A 162 -24.33 13.39 -16.36
N GLN A 163 -24.53 14.02 -17.51
CA GLN A 163 -25.57 15.01 -17.74
C GLN A 163 -26.85 14.39 -18.32
N PRO A 164 -28.01 15.06 -18.22
CA PRO A 164 -29.27 14.57 -18.79
C PRO A 164 -29.24 14.34 -20.31
N ASP A 165 -28.43 15.10 -21.04
CA ASP A 165 -28.25 14.97 -22.50
C ASP A 165 -27.28 13.83 -22.89
N GLY A 166 -26.75 13.10 -21.91
CA GLY A 166 -25.80 12.00 -22.11
C GLY A 166 -24.32 12.43 -22.14
N SER A 167 -24.02 13.73 -22.12
CA SER A 167 -22.65 14.22 -22.03
C SER A 167 -22.05 14.00 -20.62
N ILE A 168 -20.72 14.15 -20.50
CA ILE A 168 -20.01 14.04 -19.21
C ILE A 168 -19.25 15.35 -18.97
N LEU A 169 -19.49 15.94 -17.79
CA LEU A 169 -18.71 17.06 -17.26
C LEU A 169 -17.60 16.53 -16.35
N GLY A 170 -16.38 17.07 -16.48
CA GLY A 170 -15.23 16.67 -15.66
C GLY A 170 -14.51 15.43 -16.19
N ASP A 171 -14.03 14.56 -15.29
CA ASP A 171 -13.24 13.36 -15.63
C ASP A 171 -14.13 12.12 -15.81
N PRO A 172 -14.31 11.60 -17.04
CA PRO A 172 -15.15 10.43 -17.29
C PRO A 172 -14.72 9.17 -16.53
N ALA A 173 -13.42 9.04 -16.21
CA ALA A 173 -12.91 7.88 -15.49
C ALA A 173 -13.35 7.83 -14.02
N ASN A 174 -13.94 8.90 -13.49
CA ASN A 174 -14.38 8.99 -12.09
C ASN A 174 -15.89 9.11 -11.92
N VAL A 175 -16.70 8.98 -12.99
CA VAL A 175 -18.16 9.13 -12.89
C VAL A 175 -18.75 8.20 -11.82
N GLU A 176 -18.45 6.91 -11.88
CA GLU A 176 -18.93 5.92 -10.91
C GLU A 176 -18.54 6.28 -9.47
N PHE A 177 -17.27 6.62 -9.23
CA PHE A 177 -16.81 6.99 -7.89
C PHE A 177 -17.41 8.32 -7.42
N THR A 178 -17.65 9.26 -8.32
CA THR A 178 -18.30 10.54 -8.00
C THR A 178 -19.75 10.31 -7.56
N GLU A 179 -20.47 9.40 -8.22
CA GLU A 179 -21.84 9.03 -7.84
C GLU A 179 -21.86 8.42 -6.42
N ILE A 180 -20.91 7.55 -6.09
CA ILE A 180 -20.75 7.01 -4.74
C ILE A 180 -20.54 8.14 -3.71
N CYS A 181 -19.65 9.09 -3.99
CA CYS A 181 -19.44 10.24 -3.10
C CYS A 181 -20.73 11.04 -2.85
N VAL A 182 -21.52 11.29 -3.91
CA VAL A 182 -22.80 12.00 -3.80
C VAL A 182 -23.82 11.20 -2.98
N GLN A 183 -23.93 9.89 -3.20
CA GLN A 183 -24.78 9.00 -2.40
C GLN A 183 -24.40 9.01 -0.91
N GLN A 184 -23.11 9.10 -0.60
CA GLN A 184 -22.59 9.25 0.75
C GLN A 184 -22.73 10.68 1.33
N GLY A 185 -23.40 11.59 0.61
CA GLY A 185 -23.77 12.91 1.10
C GLY A 185 -22.89 14.07 0.62
N TRP A 186 -21.86 13.82 -0.21
CA TRP A 186 -21.06 14.88 -0.80
C TRP A 186 -21.91 15.78 -1.69
N LYS A 187 -21.72 17.10 -1.58
CA LYS A 187 -22.46 18.10 -2.37
C LYS A 187 -21.67 18.45 -3.63
N PRO A 188 -22.11 18.07 -4.83
CA PRO A 188 -21.35 18.28 -6.04
C PRO A 188 -21.39 19.76 -6.44
N PRO A 189 -20.26 20.44 -6.62
CA PRO A 189 -20.24 21.81 -7.13
C PRO A 189 -20.64 21.89 -8.61
N ARG A 190 -20.55 20.77 -9.36
CA ARG A 190 -20.81 20.68 -10.81
C ARG A 190 -19.98 21.67 -11.66
N GLY A 191 -18.71 21.83 -11.29
CA GLY A 191 -17.70 22.53 -12.09
C GLY A 191 -16.74 21.56 -12.77
#